data_AF-A0A7V6G9Z8-F1
#
_entry.id   AF-A0A7V6G9Z8-F1
#
_cell.length_a   1.000
_cell.length_b   1.000
_cell.length_c   1.000
_cell.angle_alpha   90.00
_cell.angle_beta   90.00
_cell.angle_gamma   90.00
#
_symmetry.space_group_name_H-M   'P 1'
#
loop_
_entity.id
_entity.type
_entity.pdbx_description
1 polymer ?
#
loop_
_entity_poly.entity_id
_entity_poly.type
_entity_poly.pdbx_seq_one_letter_code
_entity_poly.pdbx_strand_id
1 'polypeptide(L)' 'MNGQISGLQQLVNKKEEGGSPGMRVITISSGKGGVGKTSLVVNLALALSDYNYRIMILDGDLGMANVDVAFGVMPPY' A
#
# COMPACT_ATOMS: atom_id res chain seq x y z
N MET A 1 -14.37 -20.68 -42.29
CA MET A 1 -14.92 -21.48 -41.16
C MET A 1 -14.38 -20.88 -39.86
N ASN A 2 -15.05 -19.85 -39.34
CA ASN A 2 -14.65 -19.20 -38.09
C ASN A 2 -15.40 -19.92 -36.96
N GLY A 3 -14.79 -21.01 -36.48
CA GLY A 3 -15.40 -21.88 -35.47
C GLY A 3 -15.50 -21.21 -34.09
N GLN A 4 -16.26 -21.87 -33.22
CA GLN A 4 -16.48 -21.54 -31.80
C GLN A 4 -15.18 -21.31 -30.98
N ILE A 5 -14.03 -21.68 -31.53
CA ILE A 5 -12.67 -21.52 -30.97
C ILE A 5 -12.26 -20.04 -30.84
N SER A 6 -12.78 -19.16 -31.70
CA SER A 6 -12.47 -17.72 -31.67
C SER A 6 -12.85 -17.05 -30.35
N GLY A 7 -13.96 -17.45 -29.73
CA GLY A 7 -14.36 -16.98 -28.41
C GLY A 7 -13.42 -17.48 -27.29
N LEU A 8 -12.90 -18.70 -27.43
CA LEU A 8 -11.92 -19.26 -26.49
C LEU A 8 -10.57 -18.55 -26.59
N GLN A 9 -10.13 -18.21 -27.80
CA GLN A 9 -8.91 -17.42 -28.01
C GLN A 9 -9.05 -16.01 -27.43
N GLN A 10 -10.23 -15.36 -27.56
CA GLN A 10 -10.48 -14.09 -26.89
C GLN A 10 -10.42 -14.20 -25.37
N LEU A 11 -10.96 -15.27 -24.77
CA LEU A 11 -10.92 -15.46 -23.30
C LEU A 11 -9.52 -15.74 -22.77
N VAL A 12 -8.69 -16.45 -23.54
CA VAL A 12 -7.26 -16.66 -23.23
C VAL A 12 -6.48 -15.35 -23.32
N ASN A 13 -6.74 -14.53 -24.35
CA ASN A 13 -6.06 -13.24 -24.54
C ASN A 13 -6.56 -12.14 -23.58
N LYS A 14 -7.81 -12.22 -23.08
CA LYS A 14 -8.41 -11.23 -22.17
C LYS A 14 -7.83 -11.28 -20.75
N LYS A 15 -6.99 -12.28 -20.43
CA LYS A 15 -6.41 -12.43 -19.09
C LYS A 15 -5.12 -11.64 -18.85
N GLU A 16 -4.56 -11.01 -19.87
CA GLU A 16 -3.30 -10.26 -19.76
C GLU A 16 -3.40 -8.77 -20.11
N GLU A 17 -4.60 -8.26 -20.39
CA GLU A 17 -4.81 -6.82 -20.61
C GLU A 17 -5.17 -6.11 -19.29
N GLY A 18 -4.16 -5.46 -18.69
CA GLY A 18 -4.40 -4.27 -17.89
C GLY A 18 -4.77 -4.47 -16.42
N GLY A 19 -4.07 -5.36 -15.71
CA GLY A 19 -4.03 -5.25 -14.25
C GLY A 19 -3.40 -3.92 -13.88
N SER A 20 -4.21 -2.95 -13.44
CA SER A 20 -3.74 -1.70 -12.83
C SER A 20 -2.59 -2.04 -11.86
N PRO A 21 -1.45 -1.32 -11.88
CA PRO A 21 -0.33 -1.64 -11.00
C PRO A 21 -0.86 -1.76 -9.57
N GLY A 22 -0.82 -2.98 -9.03
CA GLY A 22 -1.44 -3.29 -7.75
C GLY A 22 -0.80 -2.47 -6.63
N MET A 23 -1.59 -2.09 -5.63
CA MET A 23 -1.06 -1.43 -4.44
C MET A 23 -0.07 -2.36 -3.73
N ARG A 24 1.17 -1.91 -3.55
CA ARG A 24 2.15 -2.62 -2.72
C ARG A 24 1.82 -2.36 -1.25
N VAL A 25 1.66 -3.44 -0.48
CA VAL A 25 1.43 -3.39 0.98
C VAL A 25 2.69 -3.81 1.71
N ILE A 26 3.13 -3.01 2.68
CA ILE A 26 4.28 -3.29 3.54
C ILE A 26 3.82 -3.20 4.99
N THR A 27 3.95 -4.29 5.74
CA THR A 27 3.59 -4.34 7.17
C THR A 27 4.85 -4.27 8.01
N ILE A 28 4.92 -3.28 8.92
CA ILE A 28 5.99 -3.15 9.91
C ILE A 28 5.43 -3.55 11.28
N SER A 29 5.99 -4.60 11.88
CA SER A 29 5.53 -5.14 13.17
C SER A 29 6.70 -5.53 14.08
N SER A 30 6.44 -5.63 15.38
CA SER A 30 7.39 -6.06 16.41
C SER A 30 6.65 -6.39 17.70
N GLY A 31 7.09 -7.44 18.40
CA GLY A 31 6.54 -7.85 19.70
C GLY A 31 6.94 -6.96 20.89
N LYS A 32 7.82 -5.96 20.69
CA LYS A 32 8.25 -5.05 21.76
C LYS A 32 7.88 -3.60 21.46
N GLY A 33 7.50 -2.86 22.50
CA GLY A 33 7.31 -1.41 22.47
C GLY A 33 8.63 -0.64 22.34
N GLY A 34 8.60 0.54 21.71
CA GLY A 34 9.75 1.44 21.67
C GLY A 34 10.90 1.04 20.73
N VAL A 35 10.74 0.03 19.87
CA VAL A 35 11.79 -0.40 18.91
C VAL A 35 11.92 0.49 17.67
N GLY A 36 11.16 1.58 17.57
CA GLY A 36 11.23 2.53 16.45
C GLY A 36 10.32 2.21 15.24
N LYS A 37 9.26 1.39 15.40
CA LYS A 37 8.33 1.05 14.31
C LYS A 37 7.75 2.29 13.62
N THR A 38 7.14 3.18 14.39
CA THR A 38 6.51 4.41 13.87
C THR A 38 7.54 5.30 13.17
N SER A 39 8.72 5.47 13.76
CA SER A 39 9.81 6.23 13.15
C SER A 39 10.23 5.65 11.80
N LEU A 40 10.35 4.32 11.69
CA LEU A 40 10.66 3.66 10.42
C LEU A 40 9.53 3.87 9.39
N VAL A 41 8.27 3.69 9.78
CA VAL A 41 7.10 3.86 8.88
C VAL A 41 7.04 5.28 8.32
N VAL A 42 7.17 6.30 9.18
CA VAL A 42 7.09 7.71 8.78
C VAL A 42 8.24 8.09 7.85
N ASN A 43 9.48 7.73 8.18
CA ASN A 43 10.63 8.06 7.34
C ASN A 43 10.63 7.28 6.02
N LEU A 44 10.17 6.03 6.00
CA LEU A 44 10.00 5.26 4.77
C LEU A 44 8.94 5.90 3.86
N ALA A 45 7.82 6.34 4.44
CA ALA A 45 6.77 7.02 3.68
C ALA A 45 7.25 8.34 3.08
N LEU A 46 8.00 9.15 3.84
CA LEU A 46 8.61 10.38 3.35
C LEU A 46 9.58 10.10 2.20
N ALA A 47 10.51 9.15 2.39
CA ALA A 47 11.47 8.79 1.35
C ALA A 47 10.77 8.31 0.07
N LEU A 48 9.73 7.48 0.17
CA LEU A 48 8.96 7.03 -1.00
C LEU A 48 8.15 8.17 -1.63
N SER A 49 7.65 9.10 -0.84
CA SER A 49 6.98 10.31 -1.35
C SER A 49 7.93 11.17 -2.18
N ASP A 50 9.20 11.29 -1.78
CA ASP A 50 10.23 12.01 -2.55
C ASP A 50 10.50 11.37 -3.93
N TYR A 51 10.20 10.07 -4.08
CA TYR A 51 10.24 9.36 -5.37
C TYR A 51 8.89 9.39 -6.13
N ASN A 52 7.96 10.28 -5.75
CA ASN A 52 6.63 10.45 -6.35
C ASN A 52 5.71 9.23 -6.23
N TYR A 53 5.93 8.34 -5.24
CA TYR A 53 4.95 7.30 -4.95
C TYR A 53 3.73 7.86 -4.22
N ARG A 54 2.55 7.35 -4.56
CA ARG A 54 1.33 7.59 -3.77
C ARG A 54 1.34 6.68 -2.56
N ILE A 55 1.43 7.27 -1.36
CA ILE A 55 1.58 6.54 -0.10
C ILE A 55 0.35 6.75 0.79
N MET A 56 0.02 5.69 1.53
CA MET A 56 -0.93 5.70 2.63
C MET A 56 -0.26 5.02 3.82
N ILE A 57 -0.37 5.61 5.00
CA ILE A 57 0.01 4.98 6.27
C ILE A 57 -1.28 4.56 6.98
N LEU A 58 -1.29 3.33 7.48
CA LEU A 58 -2.29 2.82 8.40
C LEU A 58 -1.60 2.54 9.73
N ASP A 59 -1.94 3.29 10.78
CA ASP A 59 -1.48 2.99 12.13
C ASP A 59 -2.34 1.86 12.70
N GLY A 60 -1.70 0.73 13.00
CA GLY A 60 -2.37 -0.45 13.56
C GLY A 60 -2.56 -0.38 15.08
N ASP A 61 -1.99 0.62 15.75
CA ASP A 61 -2.17 0.84 17.18
C ASP A 61 -3.44 1.66 17.46
N LEU A 62 -4.54 0.97 17.74
CA LEU A 62 -5.83 1.62 18.02
C LEU A 62 -5.90 2.27 19.41
N GLY A 63 -4.98 1.95 20.32
CA GLY A 63 -4.99 2.49 21.68
C GLY A 63 -4.11 3.72 21.84
N MET A 64 -2.98 3.74 21.13
CA MET A 64 -1.98 4.80 21.21
C MET A 64 -1.34 5.01 19.84
N ALA A 65 -2.13 5.41 18.84
CA ALA A 65 -1.62 5.80 17.53
C ALA A 65 -0.57 6.93 17.70
N ASN A 66 0.50 6.85 16.92
CA ASN A 66 1.64 7.78 17.03
C ASN A 66 2.03 8.43 15.69
N VAL A 67 1.40 8.04 14.59
CA VAL A 67 1.74 8.56 13.25
C VAL A 67 1.43 10.06 13.12
N ASP A 68 0.27 10.48 13.61
CA ASP A 68 -0.17 11.88 13.66
C ASP A 68 0.77 12.74 14.51
N VAL A 69 1.14 12.26 15.70
CA VAL A 69 2.13 12.89 16.58
C VAL A 69 3.48 13.02 15.89
N ALA A 70 3.94 11.96 15.21
CA ALA A 70 5.21 11.96 14.50
C ALA A 70 5.25 12.95 13.32
N PHE A 71 4.11 13.18 12.66
CA PHE A 71 3.97 14.21 11.62
C PHE A 71 3.66 15.61 12.18
N GLY A 72 3.40 15.75 13.48
CA GLY A 72 3.00 17.02 14.08
C GLY A 72 1.66 17.54 13.56
N VAL A 73 0.79 16.64 13.10
CA VAL A 73 -0.55 17.00 12.57
C VAL A 73 -1.61 16.70 13.62
N MET A 74 -2.63 17.54 13.68
CA MET A 74 -3.86 17.24 14.41
C MET A 74 -4.89 16.74 13.41
N PRO A 75 -5.32 15.47 13.49
CA PRO A 75 -6.43 15.00 12.69
C PRO A 75 -7.64 15.88 12.99
N PRO A 76 -8.40 16.33 11.97
CA PRO A 76 -9.77 16.74 12.25
C PRO A 76 -10.48 15.50 12.78
N TYR A 77 -11.15 15.64 13.92
CA TYR A 77 -11.95 14.64 14.66
C TYR A 77 -11.22 13.43 15.29
#